data_AF-A0A2M8PL20-F1
#
_entry.id   AF-A0A2M8PL20-F1
#
_cell.length_a   1.000
_cell.length_b   1.000
_cell.length_c   1.000
_cell.angle_alpha   90.00
_cell.angle_beta   90.00
_cell.angle_gamma   90.00
#
_symmetry.space_group_name_H-M   'P 1'
#
loop_
_entity.id
_entity.type
_entity.pdbx_description
1 polymer ?
#
loop_
_entity_poly.entity_id
_entity_poly.type
_entity_poly.pdbx_seq_one_letter_code
_entity_poly.pdbx_strand_id
1 'polypeptide(L)'
;MAKRKKLPKAIAVRLKIIGSALAICAVVFLPTTIVLAIGMMPTIAASVIDRSRGKFLTLSVGLLNAAACLPFILYLWHVGNSIENALELMVQARTIIIIYVIAALGYVVDFAVTG
;
A
#
# COMPACT_ATOMS: atom_id res chain seq x y z
N MET A 1 -9.38 15.51 -27.74
CA MET A 1 -9.14 16.18 -26.44
C MET A 1 -10.30 15.89 -25.49
N ALA A 2 -10.13 15.00 -24.51
CA ALA A 2 -11.17 14.72 -23.52
C ALA A 2 -11.24 15.85 -22.48
N LYS A 3 -12.39 16.54 -22.37
CA LYS A 3 -12.66 17.56 -21.33
C LYS A 3 -12.58 16.91 -19.95
N ARG A 4 -11.57 17.28 -19.13
CA ARG A 4 -11.49 16.91 -17.71
C ARG A 4 -12.75 17.40 -17.00
N LYS A 5 -13.63 16.49 -16.59
CA LYS A 5 -14.83 16.78 -15.79
C LYS A 5 -14.37 17.29 -14.43
N LYS A 6 -14.69 18.54 -14.07
CA LYS A 6 -14.31 19.12 -12.75
C LYS A 6 -15.03 18.36 -11.64
N LEU A 7 -14.30 17.94 -10.60
CA LEU A 7 -14.89 17.28 -9.42
C LEU A 7 -15.89 18.22 -8.75
N PRO A 8 -17.05 17.73 -8.26
CA PRO A 8 -17.99 18.54 -7.51
C PRO A 8 -17.35 19.04 -6.20
N LYS A 9 -17.61 20.30 -5.84
CA LYS A 9 -16.95 21.00 -4.72
C LYS A 9 -17.01 20.22 -3.40
N ALA A 10 -18.10 19.53 -3.13
CA ALA A 10 -18.27 18.70 -1.93
C ALA A 10 -17.29 17.51 -1.86
N ILE A 11 -17.03 16.84 -2.99
CA ILE A 11 -16.07 15.72 -3.04
C ILE A 11 -14.64 16.26 -2.89
N ALA A 12 -14.34 17.41 -3.50
CA ALA A 12 -13.03 18.03 -3.37
C ALA A 12 -12.71 18.45 -1.91
N VAL A 13 -13.69 18.96 -1.16
CA VAL A 13 -13.52 19.31 0.26
C VAL A 13 -13.32 18.04 1.11
N ARG A 14 -14.10 16.99 0.89
CA ARG A 14 -13.95 15.70 1.60
C ARG A 14 -12.56 15.09 1.37
N LEU A 15 -12.10 15.07 0.13
CA LEU A 15 -10.76 14.56 -0.21
C LEU A 15 -9.65 15.37 0.46
N LYS A 16 -9.81 16.70 0.57
CA LYS A 16 -8.83 17.55 1.28
C LYS A 16 -8.78 17.25 2.78
N ILE A 17 -9.93 17.09 3.43
CA ILE A 17 -10.01 16.78 4.86
C ILE A 17 -9.40 15.39 5.15
N ILE A 18 -9.77 14.39 4.34
CA ILE A 18 -9.21 13.03 4.46
C ILE A 18 -7.71 13.05 4.22
N GLY A 19 -7.25 13.76 3.17
CA GLY A 19 -5.84 13.90 2.86
C GLY A 19 -5.04 14.58 3.97
N SER A 20 -5.56 15.65 4.57
CA SER A 20 -4.89 16.32 5.69
C SER A 20 -4.84 15.46 6.94
N ALA A 21 -5.92 14.74 7.27
CA ALA A 21 -5.93 13.82 8.40
C ALA A 21 -4.93 12.67 8.21
N LEU A 22 -4.88 12.10 7.00
CA LEU A 22 -3.92 11.07 6.65
C LEU A 22 -2.47 11.56 6.74
N ALA A 23 -2.20 12.78 6.29
CA ALA A 23 -0.87 13.38 6.39
C ALA A 23 -0.42 13.57 7.85
N ILE A 24 -1.32 14.00 8.72
CA ILE A 24 -1.02 14.13 10.16
C ILE A 24 -0.73 12.76 10.77
N CYS A 25 -1.56 11.75 10.51
CA CYS A 25 -1.32 10.38 10.97
C CYS A 25 0.02 9.84 10.45
N ALA A 26 0.36 10.12 9.19
CA ALA A 26 1.61 9.69 8.59
C ALA A 26 2.84 10.30 9.28
N VAL A 27 2.75 11.56 9.72
CA VAL A 27 3.81 12.24 10.48
C VAL A 27 3.91 11.69 11.91
N VAL A 28 2.77 11.43 12.57
CA VAL A 28 2.75 10.87 13.93
C VAL A 28 3.30 9.43 13.94
N PHE A 29 3.03 8.64 12.91
CA PHE A 29 3.51 7.26 12.76
C PHE A 29 4.59 7.15 11.68
N LEU A 30 5.55 8.10 11.68
CA LEU A 30 6.57 8.23 10.63
C LEU A 30 7.30 6.91 10.28
N PRO A 31 7.77 6.09 11.24
CA PRO A 31 8.48 4.86 10.90
C PRO A 31 7.57 3.81 10.25
N THR A 32 6.32 3.72 10.68
CA THR A 32 5.31 2.84 10.06
C THR A 32 4.97 3.31 8.64
N THR A 33 4.93 4.63 8.41
CA THR A 33 4.74 5.20 7.08
C THR A 33 5.86 4.82 6.12
N ILE A 34 7.12 4.79 6.58
CA ILE A 34 8.27 4.36 5.75
C ILE A 34 8.10 2.90 5.31
N VAL A 35 7.76 2.03 6.27
CA VAL A 35 7.50 0.60 6.01
C VAL A 35 6.38 0.44 4.97
N LEU A 36 5.26 1.14 5.14
CA LEU A 36 4.15 1.06 4.20
C LEU A 36 4.49 1.68 2.83
N ALA A 37 5.23 2.77 2.78
CA ALA A 37 5.60 3.43 1.53
C ALA A 37 6.44 2.52 0.63
N ILE A 38 7.37 1.77 1.23
CA ILE A 38 8.22 0.82 0.51
C ILE A 38 7.46 -0.50 0.27
N GLY A 39 6.87 -1.08 1.31
CA GLY A 39 6.17 -2.36 1.25
C GLY A 39 4.97 -2.36 0.29
N MET A 40 4.27 -1.23 0.14
CA MET A 40 3.09 -1.13 -0.72
C MET A 40 3.37 -0.86 -2.21
N MET A 41 4.65 -0.77 -2.62
CA MET A 41 5.01 -0.57 -4.04
C MET A 41 4.38 -1.58 -5.02
N PRO A 42 4.30 -2.90 -4.72
CA PRO A 42 3.63 -3.87 -5.59
C PRO A 42 2.16 -3.55 -5.84
N THR A 43 1.44 -3.03 -4.84
CA THR A 43 0.03 -2.63 -4.98
C THR A 43 -0.11 -1.44 -5.92
N ILE A 44 0.81 -0.48 -5.83
CA ILE A 44 0.86 0.66 -6.76
C ILE A 44 1.09 0.14 -8.18
N ALA A 45 2.06 -0.76 -8.38
CA ALA A 45 2.32 -1.36 -9.69
C ALA A 45 1.09 -2.10 -10.24
N ALA A 46 0.43 -2.92 -9.42
CA ALA A 46 -0.80 -3.61 -9.80
C ALA A 46 -1.91 -2.62 -10.19
N SER A 47 -2.09 -1.53 -9.43
CA SER A 47 -3.10 -0.50 -9.72
C SER A 47 -2.92 0.19 -11.08
N VAL A 48 -1.66 0.34 -11.52
CA VAL A 48 -1.29 0.94 -12.80
C VAL A 48 -1.50 -0.03 -13.96
N ILE A 49 -1.23 -1.31 -13.75
CA ILE A 49 -1.31 -2.35 -14.79
C ILE A 49 -2.75 -2.84 -14.99
N ASP A 50 -3.54 -2.91 -13.93
CA ASP A 50 -4.90 -3.43 -13.95
C ASP A 50 -5.81 -2.55 -14.81
N ARG A 51 -6.29 -3.09 -15.93
CA ARG A 51 -7.25 -2.41 -16.84
C ARG A 51 -8.68 -2.94 -16.70
N SER A 52 -8.92 -3.87 -15.77
CA SER A 52 -10.24 -4.46 -15.58
C SER A 52 -11.23 -3.42 -15.02
N ARG A 53 -12.52 -3.56 -15.36
CA ARG A 53 -13.58 -2.68 -14.81
C ARG A 53 -13.74 -2.85 -13.29
N GLY A 54 -13.53 -4.07 -12.79
CA GLY A 54 -13.69 -4.42 -11.37
C GLY A 54 -12.46 -4.21 -10.50
N LYS A 55 -11.28 -3.98 -11.10
CA LYS A 55 -10.00 -3.82 -10.41
C LYS A 55 -9.63 -5.00 -9.50
N PHE A 56 -9.99 -6.22 -9.91
CA PHE A 56 -9.81 -7.43 -9.10
C PHE A 56 -8.34 -7.76 -8.84
N LEU A 57 -7.47 -7.52 -9.83
CA LEU A 57 -6.03 -7.67 -9.67
C LEU A 57 -5.49 -6.71 -8.61
N THR A 58 -5.86 -5.43 -8.72
CA THR A 58 -5.44 -4.39 -7.76
C THR A 58 -5.89 -4.74 -6.35
N LEU A 59 -7.12 -5.23 -6.20
CA LEU A 59 -7.68 -5.61 -4.91
C LEU A 59 -6.95 -6.83 -4.32
N SER A 60 -6.76 -7.88 -5.12
CA SER A 60 -6.14 -9.14 -4.67
C SER A 60 -4.68 -8.93 -4.26
N VAL A 61 -3.89 -8.25 -5.10
CA VAL A 61 -2.51 -7.88 -4.78
C VAL A 61 -2.47 -6.90 -3.62
N GLY A 62 -3.39 -5.92 -3.58
CA GLY A 62 -3.48 -4.94 -2.50
C GLY A 62 -3.70 -5.57 -1.13
N LEU A 63 -4.66 -6.48 -1.02
CA LEU A 63 -5.00 -7.16 0.23
C LEU A 63 -3.88 -8.06 0.71
N LEU A 64 -3.30 -8.88 -0.19
CA LEU A 64 -2.21 -9.77 0.19
C LEU A 64 -0.93 -9.01 0.54
N ASN A 65 -0.61 -7.95 -0.20
CA ASN A 65 0.55 -7.11 0.11
C ASN A 65 0.39 -6.39 1.46
N ALA A 66 -0.79 -5.85 1.74
CA ALA A 66 -1.10 -5.24 3.04
C ALA A 66 -1.02 -6.27 4.17
N ALA A 67 -1.56 -7.47 3.98
CA ALA A 67 -1.47 -8.56 4.94
C ALA A 67 -0.02 -8.97 5.22
N ALA A 68 0.84 -8.98 4.18
CA ALA A 68 2.26 -9.26 4.32
C ALA A 68 3.01 -8.18 5.11
N CYS A 69 2.61 -6.91 5.00
CA CYS A 69 3.22 -5.81 5.75
C CYS A 69 2.89 -5.85 7.25
N LEU A 70 1.72 -6.36 7.64
CA LEU A 70 1.25 -6.38 9.03
C LEU A 70 2.25 -7.01 10.04
N PRO A 71 2.78 -8.22 9.84
CA PRO A 71 3.72 -8.80 10.81
C PRO A 71 4.98 -7.97 10.99
N PHE A 72 5.48 -7.32 9.92
CA PHE A 72 6.66 -6.45 9.99
C PHE A 72 6.38 -5.13 10.71
N ILE A 73 5.18 -4.58 10.53
CA ILE A 73 4.72 -3.40 11.29
C ILE A 73 4.61 -3.74 12.78
N LEU A 74 4.00 -4.88 13.12
CA LEU A 74 3.87 -5.32 14.51
C LEU A 74 5.24 -5.59 15.14
N TYR A 75 6.17 -6.19 14.38
CA TYR A 75 7.55 -6.38 14.80
C TYR A 75 8.26 -5.05 15.06
N LEU A 76 8.11 -4.07 14.17
CA LEU A 76 8.67 -2.72 14.35
C LEU A 76 8.13 -2.06 15.62
N TRP A 77 6.83 -2.19 15.89
CA TRP A 77 6.24 -1.65 17.12
C TRP A 77 6.76 -2.33 18.37
N HIS A 78 7.10 -3.62 18.31
CA HIS A 78 7.65 -4.37 19.43
C HIS A 78 9.12 -4.05 19.72
N VAL A 79 9.96 -3.93 18.68
CA VAL A 79 11.41 -3.68 18.83
C VAL A 79 11.72 -2.21 19.13
N GLY A 80 10.80 -1.31 18.77
CA GLY A 80 10.92 0.13 18.98
C GLY A 80 10.59 0.85 17.68
N ASN A 81 9.59 1.72 17.74
CA ASN A 81 9.09 2.46 16.59
C ASN A 81 10.00 3.66 16.26
N SER A 82 11.24 3.39 15.86
CA SER A 82 12.23 4.38 15.43
C SER A 82 12.45 4.33 13.91
N ILE A 83 12.96 5.43 13.35
CA ILE A 83 13.23 5.54 11.92
C ILE A 83 14.35 4.57 11.51
N GLU A 84 15.37 4.42 12.35
CA GLU A 84 16.50 3.53 12.15
C GLU A 84 16.02 2.08 12.02
N ASN A 85 15.17 1.62 12.94
CA ASN A 85 14.63 0.26 12.93
C ASN A 85 13.75 0.03 11.69
N ALA A 86 12.96 1.02 11.26
CA ALA A 86 12.13 0.91 10.08
C ALA A 86 12.96 0.80 8.79
N LEU A 87 14.02 1.60 8.67
CA LEU A 87 14.92 1.56 7.52
C LEU A 87 15.74 0.26 7.50
N GLU A 88 16.26 -0.18 8.65
CA GLU A 88 16.98 -1.44 8.76
C GLU A 88 16.08 -2.61 8.35
N LEU A 89 14.84 -2.64 8.85
CA LEU A 89 13.85 -3.65 8.49
C LEU A 89 13.55 -3.67 6.99
N MET A 90 13.50 -2.50 6.35
CA MET A 90 13.22 -2.37 4.92
C MET A 90 14.43 -2.68 4.02
N VAL A 91 15.65 -2.41 4.46
CA VAL A 91 16.87 -2.72 3.69
C VAL A 91 17.22 -4.22 3.76
N GLN A 92 16.71 -4.94 4.77
CA GLN A 92 16.86 -6.39 4.84
C GLN A 92 16.17 -7.09 3.66
N ALA A 93 16.96 -7.78 2.84
CA ALA A 93 16.48 -8.51 1.67
C ALA A 93 15.36 -9.50 2.01
N ARG A 94 15.45 -10.17 3.17
CA ARG A 94 14.43 -11.11 3.66
C ARG A 94 13.05 -10.45 3.76
N THR A 95 12.97 -9.24 4.31
CA THR A 95 11.72 -8.52 4.51
C THR A 95 11.05 -8.21 3.18
N ILE A 96 11.77 -7.56 2.26
CA ILE A 96 11.22 -7.19 0.94
C ILE A 96 10.79 -8.44 0.17
N ILE A 97 11.61 -9.50 0.17
CA ILE A 97 11.30 -10.74 -0.55
C ILE A 97 9.98 -11.34 -0.03
N ILE A 98 9.80 -11.45 1.29
CA ILE A 98 8.57 -12.01 1.86
C ILE A 98 7.35 -11.16 1.47
N ILE A 99 7.44 -9.84 1.62
CA ILE A 99 6.34 -8.92 1.27
C ILE A 99 5.97 -9.08 -0.21
N TYR A 100 6.96 -9.05 -1.10
CA TYR A 100 6.73 -9.02 -2.54
C TYR A 100 6.30 -10.38 -3.10
N VAL A 101 6.79 -11.48 -2.53
CA VAL A 101 6.33 -12.83 -2.88
C VAL A 101 4.86 -13.00 -2.51
N ILE A 102 4.45 -12.59 -1.31
CA ILE A 102 3.04 -12.67 -0.91
C ILE A 102 2.18 -11.74 -1.77
N ALA A 103 2.67 -10.54 -2.11
CA ALA A 103 2.00 -9.66 -3.07
C ALA A 103 1.83 -10.32 -4.45
N ALA A 104 2.85 -11.05 -4.93
CA ALA A 104 2.80 -11.77 -6.20
C ALA A 104 1.75 -12.90 -6.18
N LEU A 105 1.47 -13.52 -5.03
CA LEU A 105 0.36 -14.47 -4.90
C LEU A 105 -1.00 -13.82 -5.21
N GLY A 106 -1.12 -12.50 -5.13
CA GLY A 106 -2.33 -11.78 -5.55
C GLY A 106 -2.63 -11.92 -7.04
N TYR A 107 -1.61 -12.10 -7.88
CA TYR A 107 -1.80 -12.42 -9.30
C TYR A 107 -2.36 -13.83 -9.49
N VAL A 108 -1.96 -14.77 -8.63
CA VAL A 108 -2.49 -16.15 -8.66
C VAL A 108 -3.96 -16.15 -8.26
N VAL A 109 -4.34 -15.36 -7.24
CA VAL A 109 -5.74 -15.21 -6.83
C VAL A 109 -6.58 -14.58 -7.93
N ASP A 110 -6.10 -13.50 -8.55
CA ASP A 110 -6.80 -12.85 -9.67
C ASP A 110 -6.98 -13.81 -10.86
N PHE A 111 -5.92 -14.57 -11.21
CA PHE A 111 -5.99 -15.59 -12.25
C PHE A 111 -6.99 -16.71 -11.93
N ALA A 112 -7.04 -17.18 -10.68
CA ALA A 112 -7.98 -18.24 -10.28
C ALA A 112 -9.46 -17.79 -10.32
N VAL A 113 -9.73 -16.48 -10.19
CA VAL A 113 -11.10 -15.93 -10.19
C VAL A 113 -11.53 -15.47 -11.59
N THR A 114 -10.61 -14.96 -12.39
CA THR A 114 -10.91 -14.33 -13.69
C THR A 114 -10.48 -15.15 -14.90
N GLY A 115 -9.62 -16.15 -14.71
CA GLY A 115 -9.11 -17.06 -15.74
C GLY A 115 -10.05 -18.19 -16.09
#